data_AF-A0A256YAD5-F1
#
_entry.id   AF-A0A256YAD5-F1
#
_cell.length_a   1.000
_cell.length_b   1.000
_cell.length_c   1.000
_cell.angle_alpha   90.00
_cell.angle_beta   90.00
_cell.angle_gamma   90.00
#
_symmetry.space_group_name_H-M   'P 1'
#
loop_
_entity.id
_entity.type
_entity.pdbx_description
1 polymer ?
#
loop_
_entity_poly.entity_id
_entity_poly.type
_entity_poly.pdbx_seq_one_letter_code
_entity_poly.pdbx_strand_id
1 'polypeptide(L)'
;MSLTGEPLLYPRLGELIREYHKRDITTFLVTHGVRPDILASLEEEPTQLYLSLEAWSKEKYLEFNRPIVPRAWELVMETIELFPSFKSPTVYRITIIRGFNDHEEAIKGFKKLIEKGNPTYVEVKAYMYMGYSKSRLKPENMPSHEEIREIAKKIADETGYMYLSESIPSRVILLSSIDKPIRHGKGCPDGVKHPEKYVPVMTHEYEEARED
;
A
#
# COMPACT_ATOMS: atom_id res chain seq x y z
N MET A 1 1.10 -7.25 -10.44
CA MET A 1 1.93 -6.40 -11.32
C MET A 1 2.37 -5.17 -10.53
N SER A 2 3.66 -5.06 -10.19
CA SER A 2 4.23 -3.94 -9.41
C SER A 2 5.72 -3.72 -9.75
N LEU A 3 6.10 -3.85 -11.03
CA LEU A 3 7.52 -3.75 -11.42
C LEU A 3 7.97 -2.29 -11.49
N THR A 4 7.41 -1.50 -12.40
CA THR A 4 7.66 -0.06 -12.56
C THR A 4 6.54 0.58 -13.41
N GLY A 5 6.25 1.86 -13.17
CA GLY A 5 5.24 2.62 -13.92
C GLY A 5 3.80 2.45 -13.41
N GLU A 6 2.87 3.13 -14.06
CA GLU A 6 1.44 3.10 -13.74
C GLU A 6 0.73 2.03 -14.60
N PRO A 7 0.31 0.88 -14.04
CA PRO A 7 -0.29 -0.20 -14.82
C PRO A 7 -1.62 0.18 -15.46
N LEU A 8 -2.34 1.18 -14.93
CA LEU A 8 -3.58 1.67 -15.54
C LEU A 8 -3.36 2.36 -16.90
N LEU A 9 -2.11 2.60 -17.31
CA LEU A 9 -1.79 3.06 -18.66
C LEU A 9 -1.83 1.94 -19.71
N TYR A 10 -1.88 0.67 -19.30
CA TYR A 10 -2.00 -0.44 -20.23
C TYR A 10 -3.46 -0.61 -20.69
N PRO A 11 -3.78 -0.42 -21.98
CA PRO A 11 -5.17 -0.35 -22.45
C PRO A 11 -5.91 -1.68 -22.36
N ARG A 12 -5.20 -2.81 -22.28
CA ARG A 12 -5.79 -4.16 -22.22
C ARG A 12 -5.67 -4.77 -20.82
N LEU A 13 -5.65 -3.93 -19.78
CA LEU A 13 -5.47 -4.37 -18.40
C LEU A 13 -6.54 -5.37 -17.95
N GLY A 14 -7.82 -5.11 -18.23
CA GLY A 14 -8.90 -6.03 -17.90
C GLY A 14 -8.75 -7.38 -18.60
N GLU A 15 -8.38 -7.38 -19.88
CA GLU A 15 -8.13 -8.62 -20.62
C GLU A 15 -6.96 -9.41 -20.02
N LEU A 16 -5.90 -8.71 -19.62
CA LEU A 16 -4.72 -9.32 -19.01
C LEU A 16 -5.04 -9.96 -17.66
N ILE A 17 -5.84 -9.29 -16.81
CA ILE A 17 -6.31 -9.85 -15.53
C ILE A 17 -7.09 -11.13 -15.79
N ARG A 18 -8.05 -11.10 -16.71
CA ARG A 18 -8.83 -12.27 -17.10
C ARG A 18 -7.96 -13.42 -17.59
N GLU A 19 -6.95 -13.14 -18.42
CA GLU A 19 -6.04 -14.18 -18.91
C GLU A 19 -5.21 -14.82 -17.79
N TYR A 20 -4.83 -14.08 -16.75
CA TYR A 20 -4.20 -14.67 -15.57
C TYR A 20 -5.17 -15.56 -14.78
N HIS A 21 -6.39 -15.10 -14.55
CA HIS A 21 -7.39 -15.87 -13.81
C HIS A 21 -7.79 -17.17 -14.52
N LYS A 22 -7.88 -17.18 -15.86
CA LYS A 22 -8.07 -18.41 -16.65
C LYS A 22 -7.00 -19.48 -16.44
N ARG A 23 -5.83 -19.10 -15.91
CA ARG A 23 -4.69 -19.97 -15.63
C ARG A 23 -4.51 -20.22 -14.12
N ASP A 24 -5.52 -19.91 -13.31
CA ASP A 24 -5.51 -19.99 -11.85
C ASP A 24 -4.39 -19.15 -11.19
N ILE A 25 -3.98 -18.05 -11.85
CA ILE A 25 -2.96 -17.14 -11.35
C ILE A 25 -3.64 -15.95 -10.66
N THR A 26 -3.39 -15.78 -9.37
CA THR A 26 -3.90 -14.63 -8.59
C THR A 26 -3.25 -13.32 -9.04
N THR A 27 -4.04 -12.26 -9.16
CA THR A 27 -3.57 -10.95 -9.63
C THR A 27 -3.62 -9.88 -8.54
N PHE A 28 -2.49 -9.19 -8.38
CA PHE A 28 -2.35 -8.07 -7.45
C PHE A 28 -2.10 -6.81 -8.28
N LEU A 29 -3.05 -5.88 -8.32
CA LEU A 29 -2.93 -4.65 -9.11
C LEU A 29 -2.53 -3.51 -8.20
N VAL A 30 -1.36 -2.90 -8.43
CA VAL A 30 -0.85 -1.76 -7.64
C VAL A 30 -0.84 -0.52 -8.50
N THR A 31 -1.57 0.52 -8.09
CA THR A 31 -1.73 1.77 -8.84
C THR A 31 -1.53 2.99 -7.95
N HIS A 32 -1.19 4.14 -8.55
CA HIS A 32 -1.28 5.45 -7.89
C HIS A 32 -2.67 6.08 -8.05
N GLY A 33 -3.61 5.45 -8.77
CA GLY A 33 -5.02 5.85 -8.81
C GLY A 33 -5.34 7.03 -9.72
N VAL A 34 -4.48 7.33 -10.70
CA VAL A 34 -4.68 8.49 -11.61
C VAL A 34 -5.59 8.19 -12.82
N ARG A 35 -6.20 7.00 -12.89
CA ARG A 35 -7.10 6.56 -13.97
C ARG A 35 -8.34 5.83 -13.41
N PRO A 36 -9.22 6.54 -12.67
CA PRO A 36 -10.47 5.96 -12.16
C PRO A 36 -11.36 5.39 -13.26
N ASP A 37 -11.30 5.96 -14.47
CA ASP A 37 -12.02 5.50 -15.66
C ASP A 37 -11.64 4.06 -16.07
N ILE A 38 -10.36 3.70 -15.97
CA ILE A 38 -9.89 2.34 -16.26
C ILE A 38 -10.34 1.37 -15.18
N LEU A 39 -10.24 1.78 -13.91
CA LEU A 39 -10.68 0.97 -12.78
C LEU A 39 -12.19 0.69 -12.83
N ALA A 40 -13.00 1.70 -13.13
CA ALA A 40 -14.45 1.57 -13.24
C ALA A 40 -14.90 0.74 -14.46
N SER A 41 -14.05 0.60 -15.49
CA SER A 41 -14.35 -0.15 -16.71
C SER A 41 -13.73 -1.56 -16.75
N LEU A 42 -13.13 -2.02 -15.65
CA LEU A 42 -12.59 -3.38 -15.56
C LEU A 42 -13.72 -4.41 -15.74
N GLU A 43 -13.62 -5.21 -16.80
CA GLU A 43 -14.52 -6.36 -17.02
C GLU A 43 -14.35 -7.45 -15.95
N GLU A 44 -13.15 -7.53 -15.37
CA GLU A 44 -12.80 -8.47 -14.31
C GLU A 44 -11.90 -7.78 -13.28
N GLU A 45 -12.29 -7.82 -12.01
CA GLU A 45 -11.52 -7.25 -10.92
C GLU A 45 -10.24 -8.06 -10.67
N PRO A 46 -9.13 -7.43 -10.23
CA PRO A 46 -7.98 -8.18 -9.77
C PRO A 46 -8.33 -9.02 -8.53
N THR A 47 -7.51 -10.03 -8.22
CA THR A 47 -7.67 -10.76 -6.95
C THR A 47 -7.54 -9.84 -5.74
N GLN A 48 -6.66 -8.84 -5.81
CA GLN A 48 -6.50 -7.79 -4.80
C GLN A 48 -6.06 -6.47 -5.44
N LEU A 49 -6.71 -5.36 -5.05
CA LEU A 49 -6.43 -4.02 -5.57
C LEU A 49 -5.68 -3.17 -4.53
N TYR A 50 -4.59 -2.54 -4.94
CA TYR A 50 -3.73 -1.71 -4.12
C TYR A 50 -3.69 -0.27 -4.65
N LEU A 51 -3.94 0.69 -3.76
CA LEU A 51 -3.62 2.10 -3.97
C LEU A 51 -2.36 2.47 -3.17
N SER A 52 -1.31 2.92 -3.87
CA SER A 52 -0.09 3.41 -3.24
C SER A 52 -0.28 4.89 -2.88
N LEU A 53 -0.09 5.22 -1.60
CA LEU A 53 -0.24 6.57 -1.07
C LEU A 53 1.01 7.00 -0.30
N GLU A 54 1.54 8.16 -0.64
CA GLU A 54 2.61 8.82 0.11
C GLU A 54 2.13 10.15 0.71
N ALA A 55 1.12 10.76 0.12
CA ALA A 55 0.55 12.04 0.52
C ALA A 55 -0.90 11.91 0.99
N TRP A 56 -1.28 12.80 1.89
CA TRP A 56 -2.61 12.81 2.55
C TRP A 56 -3.47 14.04 2.19
N SER A 57 -2.93 14.96 1.40
CA SER A 57 -3.60 16.19 0.98
C SER A 57 -3.15 16.59 -0.43
N LYS A 58 -3.95 17.44 -1.10
CA LYS A 58 -3.64 17.95 -2.44
C LYS A 58 -2.28 18.64 -2.49
N GLU A 59 -2.01 19.51 -1.52
CA GLU A 59 -0.76 20.26 -1.45
C GLU A 59 0.44 19.31 -1.34
N LYS A 60 0.37 18.35 -0.41
CA LYS A 60 1.45 17.39 -0.18
C LYS A 60 1.62 16.41 -1.34
N TYR A 61 0.54 16.07 -2.04
CA TYR A 61 0.59 15.27 -3.25
C TYR A 61 1.29 16.00 -4.39
N LEU A 62 0.98 17.28 -4.61
CA LEU A 62 1.65 18.09 -5.63
C LEU A 62 3.14 18.30 -5.30
N GLU A 63 3.46 18.52 -4.02
CA GLU A 63 4.82 18.68 -3.53
C GLU A 63 5.67 17.41 -3.76
N PHE A 64 5.14 16.25 -3.32
CA PHE A 64 5.90 15.01 -3.26
C PHE A 64 5.83 14.20 -4.56
N ASN A 65 4.63 13.95 -5.08
CA ASN A 65 4.43 13.07 -6.24
C ASN A 65 4.79 13.80 -7.55
N ARG A 66 4.80 15.14 -7.56
CA ARG A 66 5.08 15.98 -8.74
C ARG A 66 4.37 15.46 -9.99
N PRO A 67 3.03 15.31 -9.95
CA PRO A 67 2.29 14.64 -11.00
C PRO A 67 2.39 15.43 -12.31
N ILE A 68 2.58 14.70 -13.41
CA ILE A 68 2.58 15.27 -14.77
C ILE A 68 1.13 15.42 -15.28
N VAL A 69 0.22 14.58 -14.78
CA VAL A 69 -1.19 14.57 -15.16
C VAL A 69 -1.92 15.76 -14.52
N PRO A 70 -2.63 16.59 -15.29
CA PRO A 70 -3.48 17.65 -14.74
C PRO A 70 -4.56 17.07 -13.83
N ARG A 71 -4.89 17.78 -12.74
CA ARG A 71 -5.92 17.34 -11.78
C ARG A 71 -5.68 15.93 -11.20
N ALA A 72 -4.41 15.49 -11.14
CA ALA A 72 -4.08 14.15 -10.68
C ALA A 72 -4.60 13.86 -9.27
N TRP A 73 -4.57 14.83 -8.35
CA TRP A 73 -5.13 14.63 -7.01
C TRP A 73 -6.64 14.37 -7.05
N GLU A 74 -7.39 15.14 -7.85
CA GLU A 74 -8.82 14.93 -8.01
C GLU A 74 -9.13 13.53 -8.57
N LEU A 75 -8.34 13.05 -9.54
CA LEU A 75 -8.48 11.70 -10.08
C LEU A 75 -8.17 10.60 -9.05
N VAL A 76 -7.19 10.83 -8.17
CA VAL A 76 -6.92 9.94 -7.03
C VAL A 76 -8.09 9.92 -6.07
N MET A 77 -8.70 11.08 -5.79
CA MET A 77 -9.89 11.16 -4.93
C MET A 77 -11.09 10.43 -5.55
N GLU A 78 -11.31 10.56 -6.86
CA GLU A 78 -12.33 9.78 -7.59
C GLU A 78 -12.04 8.28 -7.48
N THR A 79 -10.77 7.85 -7.62
CA THR A 79 -10.38 6.46 -7.39
C THR A 79 -10.69 6.01 -5.96
N ILE A 80 -10.33 6.80 -4.95
CA ILE A 80 -10.65 6.52 -3.54
C ILE A 80 -12.16 6.35 -3.32
N GLU A 81 -12.99 7.13 -4.00
CA GLU A 81 -14.45 7.03 -3.93
C GLU A 81 -15.01 5.77 -4.63
N LEU A 82 -14.27 5.19 -5.59
CA LEU A 82 -14.61 3.92 -6.22
C LEU A 82 -14.26 2.70 -5.36
N PHE A 83 -13.32 2.80 -4.41
CA PHE A 83 -12.83 1.66 -3.63
C PHE A 83 -13.93 0.82 -2.96
N PRO A 84 -14.96 1.41 -2.33
CA PRO A 84 -16.06 0.65 -1.74
C PRO A 84 -16.89 -0.17 -2.73
N SER A 85 -16.80 0.10 -4.04
CA SER A 85 -17.56 -0.63 -5.07
C SER A 85 -16.93 -1.95 -5.50
N PHE A 86 -15.65 -2.18 -5.18
CA PHE A 86 -14.93 -3.40 -5.53
C PHE A 86 -15.35 -4.57 -4.63
N LYS A 87 -15.52 -5.74 -5.24
CA LYS A 87 -15.77 -7.00 -4.52
C LYS A 87 -14.48 -7.65 -4.05
N SER A 88 -13.41 -7.44 -4.79
CA SER A 88 -12.06 -7.84 -4.42
C SER A 88 -11.58 -7.09 -3.17
N PRO A 89 -10.75 -7.72 -2.32
CA PRO A 89 -10.14 -7.01 -1.21
C PRO A 89 -9.32 -5.83 -1.72
N THR A 90 -9.49 -4.69 -1.05
CA THR A 90 -8.81 -3.44 -1.39
C THR A 90 -7.79 -3.08 -0.32
N VAL A 91 -6.66 -2.51 -0.73
CA VAL A 91 -5.55 -2.16 0.14
C VAL A 91 -5.09 -0.74 -0.11
N TYR A 92 -4.98 0.03 0.97
CA TYR A 92 -4.17 1.24 0.95
C TYR A 92 -2.78 0.92 1.45
N ARG A 93 -1.79 1.08 0.57
CA ARG A 93 -0.38 0.95 0.94
C ARG A 93 0.19 2.33 1.17
N ILE A 94 0.28 2.70 2.44
CA ILE A 94 0.80 3.98 2.89
C ILE A 94 2.31 3.84 3.09
N THR A 95 3.09 4.53 2.27
CA THR A 95 4.56 4.53 2.41
C THR A 95 4.99 5.68 3.32
N ILE A 96 5.51 5.33 4.49
CA ILE A 96 5.98 6.27 5.51
C ILE A 96 7.43 6.68 5.24
N ILE A 97 7.67 7.98 5.28
CA ILE A 97 8.94 8.64 4.98
C ILE A 97 9.24 9.59 6.14
N ARG A 98 10.38 9.37 6.80
CA ARG A 98 10.79 10.17 7.94
C ARG A 98 10.99 11.63 7.54
N GLY A 99 10.40 12.54 8.30
CA GLY A 99 10.42 13.99 8.08
C GLY A 99 9.46 14.48 7.00
N PHE A 100 8.54 13.64 6.51
CA PHE A 100 7.54 14.05 5.52
C PHE A 100 6.11 13.72 5.98
N ASN A 101 5.83 12.45 6.27
CA ASN A 101 4.47 11.98 6.56
C ASN A 101 4.38 11.13 7.84
N ASP A 102 5.37 11.25 8.72
CA ASP A 102 5.55 10.54 10.00
C ASP A 102 5.01 11.30 11.22
N HIS A 103 4.30 12.41 11.00
CA HIS A 103 3.72 13.28 12.03
C HIS A 103 2.17 13.23 12.09
N GLU A 104 1.61 13.79 13.17
CA GLU A 104 0.19 13.77 13.52
C GLU A 104 -0.75 14.33 12.43
N GLU A 105 -0.34 15.40 11.72
CA GLU A 105 -1.16 15.98 10.65
C GLU A 105 -1.37 15.00 9.49
N ALA A 106 -0.31 14.28 9.12
CA ALA A 106 -0.39 13.25 8.08
C ALA A 106 -1.30 12.10 8.49
N ILE A 107 -1.20 11.65 9.75
CA ILE A 107 -2.04 10.57 10.29
C ILE A 107 -3.53 10.96 10.18
N LYS A 108 -3.90 12.18 10.60
CA LYS A 108 -5.27 12.69 10.46
C LYS A 108 -5.71 12.83 9.00
N GLY A 109 -4.78 13.15 8.11
CA GLY A 109 -5.05 13.17 6.67
C GLY A 109 -5.33 11.77 6.11
N PHE A 110 -4.47 10.79 6.42
CA PHE A 110 -4.64 9.41 6.01
C PHE A 110 -5.92 8.81 6.57
N LYS A 111 -6.29 9.12 7.83
CA LYS A 111 -7.59 8.76 8.41
C LYS A 111 -8.74 9.17 7.50
N LYS A 112 -8.79 10.43 7.05
CA LYS A 112 -9.86 10.92 6.17
C LYS A 112 -9.92 10.17 4.83
N LEU A 113 -8.76 9.78 4.29
CA LEU A 113 -8.70 8.98 3.06
C LEU A 113 -9.21 7.55 3.30
N ILE A 114 -8.79 6.93 4.41
CA ILE A 114 -9.22 5.58 4.84
C ILE A 114 -10.73 5.56 5.06
N GLU A 115 -11.28 6.50 5.83
CA GLU A 115 -12.73 6.60 6.08
C GLU A 115 -13.52 6.77 4.78
N LYS A 116 -12.98 7.51 3.80
CA LYS A 116 -13.64 7.75 2.52
C LYS A 116 -13.68 6.50 1.63
N GLY A 117 -12.58 5.76 1.51
CA GLY A 117 -12.51 4.61 0.62
C GLY A 117 -12.75 3.25 1.28
N ASN A 118 -12.77 3.21 2.61
CA ASN A 118 -13.03 2.04 3.45
C ASN A 118 -12.32 0.76 2.95
N PRO A 119 -10.98 0.76 2.77
CA PRO A 119 -10.26 -0.38 2.22
C PRO A 119 -10.34 -1.60 3.16
N THR A 120 -10.23 -2.82 2.64
CA THR A 120 -10.16 -4.03 3.48
C THR A 120 -8.91 -4.02 4.38
N TYR A 121 -7.80 -3.53 3.84
CA TYR A 121 -6.51 -3.51 4.52
C TYR A 121 -5.82 -2.15 4.39
N VAL A 122 -5.00 -1.82 5.39
CA VAL A 122 -4.05 -0.71 5.32
C VAL A 122 -2.66 -1.28 5.62
N GLU A 123 -1.78 -1.23 4.62
CA GLU A 123 -0.37 -1.57 4.77
C GLU A 123 0.42 -0.31 5.08
N VAL A 124 0.91 -0.17 6.30
CA VAL A 124 1.80 0.91 6.72
C VAL A 124 3.22 0.43 6.55
N LYS A 125 3.95 0.99 5.58
CA LYS A 125 5.25 0.46 5.15
C LYS A 125 6.34 1.54 5.18
N ALA A 126 7.52 1.22 5.67
CA ALA A 126 8.66 2.12 5.57
C ALA A 126 9.09 2.34 4.11
N TYR A 127 9.44 3.58 3.80
CA TYR A 127 10.30 3.88 2.66
C TYR A 127 11.66 3.21 2.83
N MET A 128 12.10 2.50 1.79
CA MET A 128 13.42 1.87 1.73
C MET A 128 14.32 2.63 0.76
N TYR A 129 15.57 2.90 1.14
CA TYR A 129 16.52 3.66 0.32
C TYR A 129 17.07 2.82 -0.86
N MET A 130 16.26 2.63 -1.91
CA MET A 130 16.58 1.77 -3.06
C MET A 130 16.17 2.40 -4.40
N GLY A 131 16.94 2.11 -5.46
CA GLY A 131 16.57 2.50 -6.84
C GLY A 131 16.54 4.02 -7.07
N TYR A 132 15.54 4.49 -7.83
CA TYR A 132 15.43 5.89 -8.28
C TYR A 132 15.22 6.90 -7.14
N SER A 133 14.72 6.45 -5.98
CA SER A 133 14.49 7.33 -4.83
C SER A 133 15.78 7.93 -4.27
N LYS A 134 16.93 7.28 -4.50
CA LYS A 134 18.27 7.78 -4.12
C LYS A 134 18.62 9.15 -4.73
N SER A 135 17.95 9.54 -5.81
CA SER A 135 18.13 10.85 -6.45
C SER A 135 17.42 12.00 -5.72
N ARG A 136 16.49 11.70 -4.82
CA ARG A 136 15.58 12.68 -4.20
C ARG A 136 15.52 12.62 -2.68
N LEU A 137 15.62 11.42 -2.12
CA LEU A 137 15.54 11.14 -0.68
C LEU A 137 16.89 10.63 -0.20
N LYS A 138 17.12 10.71 1.11
CA LYS A 138 18.36 10.25 1.74
C LYS A 138 18.13 9.00 2.60
N PRO A 139 19.19 8.28 3.01
CA PRO A 139 19.06 7.16 3.94
C PRO A 139 18.37 7.55 5.25
N GLU A 140 18.56 8.78 5.73
CA GLU A 140 17.96 9.24 6.99
C GLU A 140 16.42 9.37 6.90
N ASN A 141 15.85 9.40 5.69
CA ASN A 141 14.41 9.40 5.48
C ASN A 141 13.78 8.01 5.63
N MET A 142 14.57 6.94 5.81
CA MET A 142 14.10 5.58 6.04
C MET A 142 13.77 5.37 7.53
N PRO A 143 12.49 5.23 7.91
CA PRO A 143 12.12 4.93 9.28
C PRO A 143 12.48 3.48 9.65
N SER A 144 12.72 3.28 10.94
CA SER A 144 12.79 1.96 11.58
C SER A 144 11.40 1.32 11.64
N HIS A 145 11.37 0.01 11.84
CA HIS A 145 10.18 -0.79 12.05
C HIS A 145 9.46 -0.38 13.33
N GLU A 146 10.17 0.02 14.38
CA GLU A 146 9.56 0.55 15.59
C GLU A 146 8.79 1.85 15.30
N GLU A 147 9.38 2.78 14.54
CA GLU A 147 8.67 3.99 14.10
C GLU A 147 7.44 3.65 13.25
N ILE A 148 7.52 2.64 12.37
CA ILE A 148 6.36 2.16 11.61
C ILE A 148 5.30 1.57 12.55
N ARG A 149 5.69 0.81 13.57
CA ARG A 149 4.77 0.23 14.55
C ARG A 149 4.02 1.33 15.31
N GLU A 150 4.71 2.36 15.77
CA GLU A 150 4.10 3.50 16.45
C GLU A 150 3.11 4.25 15.55
N ILE A 151 3.49 4.52 14.31
CA ILE A 151 2.62 5.23 13.34
C ILE A 151 1.41 4.36 12.97
N ALA A 152 1.62 3.07 12.72
CA ALA A 152 0.53 2.15 12.41
C ALA A 152 -0.45 2.01 13.58
N LYS A 153 0.04 2.00 14.82
CA LYS A 153 -0.82 2.01 16.01
C LYS A 153 -1.66 3.28 16.08
N LYS A 154 -1.08 4.47 15.84
CA LYS A 154 -1.84 5.72 15.80
C LYS A 154 -2.91 5.72 14.71
N ILE A 155 -2.58 5.22 13.51
CA ILE A 155 -3.56 5.06 12.42
C ILE A 155 -4.68 4.10 12.84
N ALA A 156 -4.35 2.96 13.46
CA ALA A 156 -5.32 1.99 13.96
C ALA A 156 -6.26 2.62 15.01
N ASP A 157 -5.70 3.31 16.00
CA ASP A 157 -6.46 3.97 17.08
C ASP A 157 -7.42 5.05 16.51
N GLU A 158 -6.99 5.80 15.49
CA GLU A 158 -7.79 6.85 14.86
C GLU A 158 -8.89 6.33 13.92
N THR A 159 -8.69 5.18 13.28
CA THR A 159 -9.58 4.63 12.24
C THR A 159 -10.43 3.46 12.71
N GLY A 160 -10.08 2.84 13.84
CA GLY A 160 -10.69 1.61 14.33
C GLY A 160 -10.23 0.33 13.61
N TYR A 161 -9.24 0.42 12.72
CA TYR A 161 -8.66 -0.76 12.07
C TYR A 161 -7.85 -1.58 13.09
N MET A 162 -7.88 -2.91 12.94
CA MET A 162 -7.16 -3.82 13.83
C MET A 162 -5.74 -4.07 13.34
N TYR A 163 -4.79 -4.11 14.27
CA TYR A 163 -3.44 -4.57 13.99
C TYR A 163 -3.45 -6.10 13.78
N LEU A 164 -3.08 -6.56 12.59
CA LEU A 164 -3.23 -7.97 12.22
C LEU A 164 -1.90 -8.74 12.16
N SER A 165 -0.86 -8.13 11.59
CA SER A 165 0.46 -8.76 11.46
C SER A 165 1.54 -7.75 11.13
N GLU A 166 2.80 -8.16 11.26
CA GLU A 166 3.97 -7.38 10.86
C GLU A 166 5.01 -8.22 10.12
N SER A 167 5.86 -7.55 9.35
CA SER A 167 7.09 -8.11 8.80
C SER A 167 8.22 -7.13 9.08
N ILE A 168 9.03 -7.47 10.09
CA ILE A 168 10.20 -6.69 10.51
C ILE A 168 11.20 -6.53 9.35
N PRO A 169 11.56 -7.59 8.59
CA PRO A 169 12.53 -7.43 7.51
C PRO A 169 12.04 -6.40 6.47
N SER A 170 10.75 -6.44 6.14
CA SER A 170 10.14 -5.53 5.15
C SER A 170 9.64 -4.21 5.74
N ARG A 171 9.85 -3.97 7.03
CA ARG A 171 9.40 -2.80 7.80
C ARG A 171 7.95 -2.41 7.50
N VAL A 172 7.05 -3.39 7.61
CA VAL A 172 5.63 -3.22 7.26
C VAL A 172 4.72 -3.77 8.35
N ILE A 173 3.65 -3.03 8.58
CA ILE A 173 2.55 -3.38 9.48
C ILE A 173 1.27 -3.50 8.65
N LEU A 174 0.52 -4.56 8.87
CA LEU A 174 -0.78 -4.79 8.24
C LEU A 174 -1.89 -4.48 9.25
N LEU A 175 -2.73 -3.51 8.89
CA LEU A 175 -3.98 -3.21 9.58
C LEU A 175 -5.16 -3.75 8.76
N SER A 176 -6.26 -4.11 9.41
CA SER A 176 -7.44 -4.67 8.74
C SER A 176 -8.76 -4.21 9.35
N SER A 177 -9.78 -4.06 8.52
CA SER A 177 -11.17 -3.91 8.94
C SER A 177 -11.89 -5.23 9.22
N ILE A 178 -11.22 -6.38 8.99
CA ILE A 178 -11.77 -7.72 9.22
C ILE A 178 -10.87 -8.57 10.12
N ASP A 179 -11.47 -9.47 10.91
CA ASP A 179 -10.76 -10.24 11.95
C ASP A 179 -9.74 -11.24 11.40
N LYS A 180 -9.97 -11.73 10.17
CA LYS A 180 -9.14 -12.76 9.54
C LYS A 180 -8.76 -12.33 8.13
N PRO A 181 -7.46 -12.43 7.76
CA PRO A 181 -7.05 -12.05 6.42
C PRO A 181 -7.62 -13.03 5.40
N ILE A 182 -8.06 -12.50 4.27
CA ILE A 182 -8.47 -13.26 3.11
C ILE A 182 -7.20 -13.84 2.50
N ARG A 183 -7.17 -15.16 2.38
CA ARG A 183 -6.02 -15.89 1.85
C ARG A 183 -6.36 -16.39 0.46
N HIS A 184 -5.52 -16.02 -0.49
CA HIS A 184 -5.59 -16.54 -1.85
C HIS A 184 -4.54 -17.63 -2.04
N GLY A 185 -4.95 -18.80 -2.55
CA GLY A 185 -4.07 -19.93 -2.83
C GLY A 185 -3.62 -20.75 -1.61
N LYS A 186 -2.69 -21.70 -1.84
CA LYS A 186 -2.13 -22.61 -0.82
C LYS A 186 -0.84 -22.07 -0.17
N GLY A 187 -0.70 -20.74 -0.09
CA GLY A 187 0.47 -20.09 0.52
C GLY A 187 0.64 -20.41 2.00
N CYS A 188 1.55 -19.71 2.68
CA CYS A 188 2.03 -19.96 4.05
C CYS A 188 0.90 -20.20 5.09
N PRO A 189 0.47 -21.45 5.38
CA PRO A 189 -0.81 -21.76 6.05
C PRO A 189 -0.94 -21.17 7.47
N ASP A 190 0.19 -21.01 8.14
CA ASP A 190 0.32 -20.44 9.49
C ASP A 190 1.14 -19.15 9.51
N GLY A 191 1.45 -18.55 8.36
CA GLY A 191 2.35 -17.39 8.25
C GLY A 191 1.91 -16.11 8.96
N VAL A 192 0.65 -16.01 9.40
CA VAL A 192 0.19 -14.91 10.27
C VAL A 192 0.61 -15.16 11.72
N LYS A 193 0.60 -16.43 12.15
CA LYS A 193 1.02 -16.84 13.50
C LYS A 193 2.52 -17.06 13.61
N HIS A 194 3.13 -17.47 12.50
CA HIS A 194 4.52 -17.87 12.39
C HIS A 194 5.21 -17.24 11.17
N PRO A 195 5.26 -15.90 11.06
CA PRO A 195 5.89 -15.22 9.93
C PRO A 195 7.37 -15.58 9.77
N GLU A 196 8.07 -15.87 10.88
CA GLU A 196 9.49 -16.25 10.94
C GLU A 196 9.83 -17.51 10.13
N LYS A 197 8.86 -18.41 9.94
CA LYS A 197 9.06 -19.66 9.17
C LYS A 197 9.22 -19.42 7.67
N TYR A 198 8.71 -18.30 7.16
CA TYR A 198 8.53 -18.06 5.73
C TYR A 198 9.35 -16.91 5.17
N VAL A 199 9.86 -16.01 6.04
CA VAL A 199 10.62 -14.83 5.60
C VAL A 199 11.97 -14.79 6.32
N PRO A 200 12.95 -15.61 5.91
CA PRO A 200 14.31 -15.48 6.42
C PRO A 200 14.87 -14.12 6.00
N VAL A 201 15.60 -13.45 6.91
CA VAL A 201 16.34 -12.23 6.57
C VAL A 201 17.44 -12.61 5.58
N MET A 202 17.33 -12.17 4.32
CA MET A 202 18.21 -12.62 3.25
C MET A 202 19.49 -11.79 3.08
N THR A 203 19.51 -10.53 3.55
CA THR A 203 20.71 -9.66 3.46
C THR A 203 20.77 -8.65 4.62
N HIS A 204 21.98 -8.15 4.93
CA HIS A 204 22.22 -7.07 5.89
C HIS A 204 21.42 -5.78 5.59
N GLU A 205 21.00 -5.53 4.34
CA GLU A 205 20.15 -4.37 3.99
C GLU A 205 18.74 -4.45 4.61
N TYR A 206 18.29 -5.66 4.95
CA TYR A 206 17.02 -5.92 5.65
C TYR A 206 17.21 -6.18 7.15
N GLU A 207 18.46 -6.14 7.64
CA GLU A 207 18.72 -6.08 9.06
C GLU A 207 18.45 -4.64 9.51
N GLU A 208 17.40 -4.45 10.30
CA GLU A 208 17.53 -3.43 11.33
C GLU A 208 18.71 -3.86 12.19
N ALA A 209 19.78 -3.07 12.18
CA ALA A 209 20.93 -3.30 13.03
C ALA A 209 20.39 -3.53 14.45
N ARG A 210 20.40 -4.80 14.88
CA ARG A 210 20.21 -5.15 16.27
C ARG A 210 21.50 -4.71 16.95
N GLU A 211 21.56 -3.43 17.30
CA GLU A 211 22.51 -2.98 18.30
C GLU A 211 21.96 -3.45 19.65
N ASP A 212 22.39 -4.65 20.05
CA ASP A 212 22.53 -5.09 21.44
C ASP A 212 23.89 -5.79 21.59
#